data_AF-H3GSK8-F1
#
_entry.id   AF-H3GSK8-F1
#
_cell.length_a   1.000
_cell.length_b   1.000
_cell.length_c   1.000
_cell.angle_alpha   90.00
_cell.angle_beta   90.00
_cell.angle_gamma   90.00
#
_symmetry.space_group_name_H-M   'P 1'
#
loop_
_entity.id
_entity.type
_entity.pdbx_description
1 polymer ?
#
loop_
_entity_poly.entity_id
_entity_poly.type
_entity_poly.pdbx_seq_one_letter_code
_entity_poly.pdbx_strand_id
1 'polypeptide(L)'
;MYPTPIRSTCHGISAACGKAGAAIGSFGFSIWVSNESFGYDGAFYTFCAIAFVSIPLTWFCVFDNNVPIEEMDAEFYRKLHGEDVFTRDSFASKGAEQDKESGYKSATTPSTS
;
A
#
# COMPACT_ATOMS: atom_id res chain seq x y z
N MET A 1 -5.97 -11.79 3.76
CA MET A 1 -6.20 -11.28 5.12
C MET A 1 -5.10 -10.28 5.46
N TYR A 2 -5.37 -9.27 6.30
CA TYR A 2 -4.38 -8.22 6.63
C TYR A 2 -3.99 -8.26 8.12
N PRO A 3 -2.74 -7.89 8.48
CA PRO A 3 -2.33 -7.69 9.87
C PRO A 3 -3.26 -6.69 10.56
N THR A 4 -3.60 -6.94 11.83
CA THR A 4 -4.53 -6.14 12.64
C THR A 4 -4.24 -4.63 12.59
N PRO A 5 -2.97 -4.16 12.66
CA PRO A 5 -2.67 -2.73 12.66
C PRO A 5 -3.10 -1.98 11.40
N ILE A 6 -3.07 -2.63 10.24
CA ILE A 6 -3.43 -2.02 8.93
C ILE A 6 -4.75 -2.53 8.37
N ARG A 7 -5.36 -3.53 9.02
CA ARG A 7 -6.56 -4.23 8.54
C ARG A 7 -7.71 -3.28 8.26
N SER A 8 -7.99 -2.33 9.16
CA SER A 8 -9.11 -1.40 9.01
C SER A 8 -9.00 -0.59 7.72
N THR A 9 -7.84 -0.01 7.45
CA THR A 9 -7.58 0.78 6.23
C THR A 9 -7.66 -0.08 4.98
N CYS A 10 -6.95 -1.22 4.96
CA CYS A 10 -6.94 -2.11 3.79
C CYS A 10 -8.33 -2.68 3.48
N HIS A 11 -9.08 -3.09 4.51
CA HIS A 11 -10.46 -3.53 4.36
C HIS A 11 -11.38 -2.39 3.91
N GLY A 12 -11.20 -1.19 4.45
CA GLY A 12 -11.94 0.00 4.05
C GLY A 12 -11.75 0.36 2.58
N ILE A 13 -10.51 0.33 2.08
CA ILE A 13 -10.20 0.56 0.65
C ILE A 13 -10.84 -0.54 -0.20
N SER A 14 -10.68 -1.80 0.18
CA SER A 14 -11.30 -2.92 -0.54
C SER A 14 -12.83 -2.79 -0.62
N ALA A 15 -13.46 -2.36 0.48
CA ALA A 15 -14.90 -2.11 0.52
C ALA A 15 -15.30 -0.91 -0.36
N ALA A 16 -14.49 0.16 -0.38
CA ALA A 16 -14.71 1.32 -1.23
C ALA A 16 -14.62 0.95 -2.72
N CYS A 17 -13.65 0.14 -3.13
CA CYS A 17 -13.54 -0.37 -4.50
C CYS A 17 -14.79 -1.15 -4.92
N GLY A 18 -15.32 -2.02 -4.05
CA GLY A 18 -16.57 -2.74 -4.31
C GLY A 18 -17.77 -1.81 -4.50
N LYS A 19 -17.90 -0.78 -3.67
CA LYS A 19 -18.97 0.23 -3.81
C LYS A 19 -18.80 1.06 -5.10
N ALA A 20 -17.58 1.47 -5.42
CA ALA A 20 -17.29 2.21 -6.64
C ALA A 20 -17.65 1.40 -7.89
N GLY A 21 -17.28 0.12 -7.93
CA GLY A 21 -17.67 -0.80 -9.01
C GLY A 21 -19.18 -0.93 -9.15
N ALA A 22 -19.91 -1.08 -8.04
CA ALA A 22 -21.37 -1.13 -8.06
C ALA A 22 -22.01 0.17 -8.59
N ALA A 23 -21.46 1.33 -8.23
CA ALA A 23 -21.91 2.62 -8.75
C ALA A 23 -21.67 2.74 -10.26
N ILE A 24 -20.46 2.40 -10.73
CA ILE A 24 -20.12 2.41 -12.17
C ILE A 24 -21.04 1.47 -12.94
N GLY A 25 -21.29 0.26 -12.43
CA GLY A 25 -22.22 -0.69 -13.04
C GLY A 25 -23.63 -0.12 -13.12
N SER A 26 -24.15 0.44 -12.02
CA SER A 26 -25.53 0.93 -11.93
C SER A 26 -25.79 2.12 -12.86
N PHE A 27 -24.89 3.11 -12.86
CA PHE A 27 -25.06 4.33 -13.67
C PHE A 27 -24.59 4.14 -15.12
N GLY A 28 -23.48 3.42 -15.31
CA GLY A 28 -22.90 3.17 -16.62
C GLY A 28 -23.72 2.22 -17.49
N PHE A 29 -24.40 1.24 -16.89
CA PHE A 29 -25.20 0.26 -17.65
C PHE A 29 -26.30 0.93 -18.48
N SER A 30 -27.01 1.91 -17.91
CA SER A 30 -28.06 2.64 -18.64
C SER A 30 -27.49 3.38 -19.86
N ILE A 31 -26.30 3.98 -19.73
CA ILE A 31 -25.62 4.69 -20.82
C ILE A 31 -25.20 3.72 -21.93
N TRP A 32 -24.65 2.56 -21.56
CA TRP A 32 -24.22 1.53 -22.50
C TRP A 32 -25.38 0.94 -23.29
N VAL A 33 -26.47 0.61 -22.61
CA VAL A 33 -27.68 0.06 -23.21
C VAL A 33 -28.37 1.05 -24.13
N SER A 34 -28.39 2.34 -23.77
CA SER A 34 -29.03 3.39 -24.56
C SER A 34 -28.28 3.70 -25.87
N ASN A 35 -27.04 3.22 -26.02
CA ASN A 35 -26.30 3.33 -27.26
C ASN A 35 -26.62 2.13 -28.17
N GLU A 36 -27.24 2.41 -29.32
CA GLU A 36 -27.72 1.38 -30.26
C GLU A 36 -26.61 0.46 -30.80
N SER A 37 -25.37 0.96 -30.94
CA SER A 37 -24.23 0.15 -31.39
C SER A 37 -23.65 -0.78 -30.32
N PHE A 38 -23.94 -0.54 -29.04
CA PHE A 38 -23.39 -1.32 -27.93
C PHE A 38 -24.48 -2.18 -27.26
N GLY A 39 -25.58 -1.53 -26.86
CA GLY A 39 -26.80 -2.19 -26.40
C GLY A 39 -26.61 -3.12 -25.20
N TYR A 40 -27.61 -3.98 -24.99
CA TYR A 40 -27.59 -5.01 -23.95
C TYR A 40 -26.53 -6.08 -24.22
N ASP A 41 -26.39 -6.51 -25.47
CA ASP A 41 -25.46 -7.57 -25.85
C ASP A 41 -24.01 -7.15 -25.53
N GLY A 42 -23.61 -5.94 -25.92
CA GLY A 42 -22.30 -5.39 -25.59
C GLY A 42 -22.06 -5.32 -24.08
N ALA A 43 -23.07 -4.88 -23.32
CA ALA A 43 -22.96 -4.81 -21.86
C ALA A 43 -22.73 -6.20 -21.24
N PHE A 44 -23.48 -7.21 -21.64
CA PHE A 44 -23.29 -8.57 -21.12
C PHE A 44 -21.96 -9.18 -21.56
N TYR A 45 -21.51 -8.96 -22.80
CA TYR A 45 -20.18 -9.41 -23.23
C TYR A 45 -19.07 -8.73 -22.42
N THR A 46 -19.20 -7.45 -22.06
CA THR A 46 -18.21 -6.80 -21.20
C THR A 46 -18.19 -7.34 -19.78
N PHE A 47 -19.34 -7.59 -19.15
CA PHE A 47 -19.35 -8.24 -17.83
C PHE A 47 -18.77 -9.65 -17.88
N CYS A 48 -19.09 -10.40 -18.93
CA CYS A 48 -18.52 -11.71 -19.17
C CYS A 48 -16.99 -11.62 -19.30
N ALA A 49 -16.47 -10.68 -20.10
CA ALA A 49 -15.03 -10.46 -20.26
C ALA A 49 -14.36 -10.04 -18.94
N ILE A 50 -14.96 -9.14 -18.16
CA ILE A 50 -14.45 -8.73 -16.84
C ILE A 50 -14.40 -9.93 -15.90
N ALA A 51 -15.44 -10.77 -15.87
CA ALA A 51 -15.45 -11.97 -15.05
C ALA A 51 -14.38 -12.97 -15.49
N PHE A 52 -14.24 -13.21 -16.80
CA PHE A 52 -13.21 -14.10 -17.34
C PHE A 52 -11.79 -13.61 -17.04
N VAL A 53 -11.54 -12.30 -17.09
CA VAL A 53 -10.24 -11.70 -16.72
C VAL A 53 -10.03 -11.73 -15.21
N SER A 54 -11.10 -11.62 -14.40
CA SER A 54 -10.98 -11.69 -12.94
C SER A 54 -10.51 -13.05 -12.45
N ILE A 55 -10.85 -14.16 -13.12
CA ILE A 55 -10.45 -15.52 -12.72
C ILE A 55 -8.91 -15.70 -12.66
N PRO A 56 -8.14 -15.46 -13.75
CA PRO A 56 -6.69 -15.56 -13.70
C PRO A 56 -6.07 -14.48 -12.80
N LEU A 57 -6.67 -13.29 -12.71
CA LEU A 57 -6.21 -12.26 -11.76
C LEU A 57 -6.40 -12.71 -10.30
N THR A 58 -7.50 -13.36 -9.97
CA THR A 58 -7.71 -13.93 -8.63
C THR A 58 -6.68 -15.01 -8.36
N TRP A 59 -6.45 -15.93 -9.31
CA TRP A 59 -5.46 -16.99 -9.12
C TRP A 59 -4.02 -16.46 -8.98
N PHE A 60 -3.64 -15.40 -9.73
CA PHE A 60 -2.30 -14.85 -9.71
C PHE A 60 -2.05 -13.83 -8.59
N CYS A 61 -3.05 -13.00 -8.25
CA CYS A 61 -2.88 -11.88 -7.32
C CYS A 61 -3.43 -12.19 -5.92
N VAL A 62 -4.37 -13.13 -5.78
CA VAL A 62 -4.96 -13.47 -4.48
C VAL A 62 -4.33 -14.76 -3.99
N PHE A 63 -3.16 -14.60 -3.35
CA PHE A 63 -2.50 -15.71 -2.67
C PHE A 63 -3.25 -16.04 -1.38
N ASP A 64 -3.43 -17.34 -1.16
CA ASP A 64 -3.98 -17.82 0.09
C ASP A 64 -2.96 -17.59 1.22
N ASN A 65 -3.43 -17.09 2.35
CA ASN A 65 -2.60 -16.86 3.52
C ASN A 65 -3.06 -17.79 4.63
N ASN A 66 -2.32 -18.89 4.80
CA ASN A 66 -2.57 -19.92 5.80
C ASN A 66 -1.99 -19.58 7.18
N VAL A 67 -1.43 -18.39 7.35
CA VAL A 67 -0.77 -17.97 8.59
C VAL A 67 -1.83 -17.40 9.55
N PRO A 68 -1.86 -17.86 10.82
CA PRO A 68 -2.75 -17.29 11.82
C PRO A 68 -2.47 -15.79 12.05
N ILE A 69 -3.48 -15.05 12.52
CA ILE A 69 -3.39 -13.58 12.64
C ILE A 69 -2.26 -13.17 13.59
N GLU A 70 -2.07 -13.94 14.65
CA GLU A 70 -1.07 -13.68 15.69
C GLU A 70 0.35 -13.73 15.12
N GLU A 71 0.63 -14.72 14.27
CA GLU A 71 1.93 -14.89 13.63
C GLU A 71 2.18 -13.81 12.56
N MET A 72 1.15 -13.43 11.80
CA MET A 72 1.21 -12.35 10.82
C MET A 72 1.43 -10.98 11.49
N ASP A 73 0.78 -10.71 12.62
CA ASP A 73 0.99 -9.49 13.40
C ASP A 73 2.41 -9.47 13.99
N ALA A 74 2.88 -10.59 14.54
CA ALA A 74 4.24 -10.68 15.08
C ALA A 74 5.31 -10.46 14.00
N GLU A 75 5.14 -11.04 12.80
CA GLU A 75 6.07 -10.80 11.69
C GLU A 75 6.05 -9.33 11.25
N PHE A 76 4.87 -8.71 11.21
CA PHE A 76 4.71 -7.30 10.88
C PHE A 76 5.45 -6.39 11.87
N TYR A 77 5.25 -6.58 13.18
CA TYR A 77 5.96 -5.82 14.21
C TYR A 77 7.47 -6.05 14.17
N ARG A 78 7.92 -7.29 13.91
CA ARG A 78 9.36 -7.58 13.75
C ARG A 78 9.98 -6.79 12.59
N LYS A 79 9.29 -6.71 11.45
CA LYS A 79 9.75 -5.91 10.30
C LYS A 79 9.76 -4.42 10.62
N LEU A 80 8.69 -3.91 11.24
CA LEU A 80 8.57 -2.50 11.62
C LEU A 80 9.70 -2.06 12.59
N HIS A 81 9.93 -2.84 13.65
CA HIS A 81 11.00 -2.54 14.61
C HIS A 81 12.40 -2.76 14.04
N GLY A 82 12.56 -3.65 13.05
CA GLY A 82 13.82 -3.83 12.32
C GLY A 82 14.18 -2.59 11.48
N GLU A 83 13.19 -1.96 10.84
CA GLU A 83 13.39 -0.72 10.10
C GLU A 83 13.76 0.46 11.01
N ASP A 84 13.19 0.53 12.22
CA ASP A 84 13.57 1.54 13.22
C ASP A 84 15.03 1.41 13.65
N VAL A 85 15.53 0.17 13.83
CA VAL A 85 16.93 -0.07 14.18
C VAL A 85 17.86 0.35 13.04
N PHE A 86 17.57 -0.06 11.79
CA PHE A 86 18.38 0.34 10.63
C PHE A 86 18.40 1.86 10.42
N THR A 87 17.25 2.51 10.60
CA THR A 87 17.12 3.96 10.46
C THR A 87 17.86 4.68 11.59
N ARG A 88 17.70 4.23 12.84
CA ARG A 88 18.41 4.76 14.00
C ARG A 88 19.92 4.61 13.85
N ASP A 89 20.40 3.45 13.42
CA ASP A 89 21.82 3.19 13.24
C ASP A 89 22.38 4.01 12.06
N SER A 90 21.60 4.23 11.00
CA SER A 90 21.95 5.15 9.91
C SER A 90 22.06 6.60 10.38
N PHE A 91 21.15 7.07 11.24
CA PHE A 91 21.24 8.41 11.84
C PHE A 91 22.39 8.53 12.85
N ALA A 92 22.63 7.51 13.66
CA ALA A 92 23.73 7.47 14.62
C ALA A 92 25.09 7.44 13.91
N SER A 93 25.23 6.66 12.84
CA SER A 93 26.43 6.63 11.99
C SER A 93 26.65 7.98 11.31
N LYS A 94 25.61 8.58 10.73
CA LYS A 94 25.71 9.93 10.14
C LYS A 94 26.08 10.99 11.16
N GLY A 95 25.53 10.95 12.37
CA GLY A 95 25.89 11.85 13.45
C GLY A 95 27.34 11.67 13.88
N ALA A 96 27.80 10.43 14.06
CA ALA A 96 29.19 10.12 14.41
C ALA A 96 30.19 10.48 13.30
N GLU A 97 29.79 10.42 12.03
CA GLU A 97 30.60 10.83 10.89
C GLU A 97 30.65 12.37 10.76
N GLN A 98 29.53 13.05 11.03
CA GLN A 98 29.47 14.52 11.09
C GLN A 98 30.29 15.09 12.26
N ASP A 99 30.33 14.40 13.41
CA ASP A 99 31.19 14.76 14.55
C ASP A 99 32.69 14.51 14.26
N LYS A 100 33.03 13.52 13.43
CA LYS A 100 34.41 13.30 12.95
C LYS A 100 34.86 14.35 11.95
N GLU A 101 33.96 14.83 11.07
CA GLU A 101 34.27 15.92 10.13
C GLU A 101 34.34 17.30 10.83
N SER A 102 33.56 17.48 11.90
CA SER A 102 33.57 18.69 12.75
C SER A 102 34.63 18.66 13.86
N GLY A 103 35.62 17.76 13.75
CA GLY A 103 36.79 17.70 14.64
C GLY A 103 37.60 19.01 14.61
N TYR A 104 37.36 19.86 15.60
CA TYR A 104 38.18 21.02 16.00
C TYR A 104 38.52 22.04 14.89
N LYS A 105 37.55 22.88 14.52
CA LYS A 105 37.91 24.28 14.24
C LYS A 105 38.10 24.97 15.60
N SER A 106 39.35 25.01 16.05
CA SER A 106 39.76 25.78 17.22
C SER A 106 39.33 27.24 17.04
N ALA A 107 38.27 27.64 17.74
CA ALA A 107 37.86 29.03 17.82
C ALA A 107 38.90 29.77 18.67
N THR A 108 39.80 30.50 18.02
CA THR A 108 40.69 31.44 18.69
C THR A 108 39.85 32.56 19.28
N THR A 109 39.65 32.54 20.60
CA THR A 109 39.04 33.65 21.32
C THR A 109 40.02 34.84 21.29
N PRO A 110 39.61 36.03 20.83
CA PRO A 110 40.47 37.21 20.91
C PRO A 110 40.64 37.57 22.39
N SER A 111 41.89 37.60 22.87
CA SER A 111 42.19 38.15 24.20
C SER A 111 41.99 39.66 24.16
N THR A 112 41.09 40.16 25.00
CA THR A 112 40.86 41.58 25.25
C THR A 112 42.17 42.22 25.75
N SER A 113 42.59 43.31 25.11
CA SER A 113 43.52 44.30 25.66
C SER A 113 42.85 45.66 25.66
#